data_AF-A0A8B9RRG4-F1
#
_entry.id   AF-A0A8B9RRG4-F1
#
_cell.length_a   1.000
_cell.length_b   1.000
_cell.length_c   1.000
_cell.angle_alpha   90.00
_cell.angle_beta   90.00
_cell.angle_gamma   90.00
#
_symmetry.space_group_name_H-M   'P 1'
#
loop_
_entity.id
_entity.type
_entity.pdbx_description
1 polymer ?
#
loop_
_entity_poly.entity_id
_entity_poly.type
_entity_poly.pdbx_seq_one_letter_code
_entity_poly.pdbx_strand_id
1 'polypeptide(L)'
;LITKTVCAEQCDGRCYGPYVSDCCHRECAGGCSGPKDTDCFVRACMNFNDSGACVTQCPQTFVYNPTTFQLEHNHNAKYTYGAFCVKKCPRKCCVSCLFLQGWKVLCCISGALENNERMRAKCIVQYLKSLHINIDKFINCTKINGNLIFLVTGIHGGNFPTSCNKFLLLELIPVLSYFCFHDSGLSLLILKQQGITSLQFQSLKQISAGNIYITDNSNLCYYHTVNWTSLFSTPSQKTVIHRNKKAENSADGMVCNELCSSDGCWGPGPDQCLSCKRFIRGRTCIDSCNLYDGEFREFANGSVCVECDPQCEKMEENMITCYGPGPDHCTKCFHFKDGPNCVEKCPDGLQGANSFIFKYADEDRECHPCHPNCTQGKTYTPFENHIEELFTAMLLAFLLATTGL
;
A
#
# COMPACT_ATOMS: atom_id res chain seq x y z
N LEU A 1 41.82 29.95 0.98
CA LEU A 1 41.06 28.69 1.11
C LEU A 1 41.66 27.68 0.15
N ILE A 2 42.07 26.53 0.67
CA ILE A 2 43.01 25.58 0.05
C ILE A 2 42.41 24.99 -1.24
N THR A 3 42.94 25.39 -2.40
CA THR A 3 42.92 24.60 -3.63
C THR A 3 44.12 24.96 -4.48
N LYS A 4 45.21 24.19 -4.35
CA LYS A 4 46.19 24.04 -5.43
C LYS A 4 47.02 22.77 -5.20
N THR A 5 46.59 21.66 -5.81
CA THR A 5 47.44 20.55 -6.28
C THR A 5 48.50 20.03 -5.30
N VAL A 6 48.13 19.57 -4.11
CA VAL A 6 49.06 18.89 -3.19
C VAL A 6 48.45 17.62 -2.59
N CYS A 7 47.65 16.87 -3.35
CA CYS A 7 47.17 15.57 -2.91
C CYS A 7 47.98 14.47 -3.57
N ALA A 8 48.21 13.37 -2.85
CA ALA A 8 48.74 12.16 -3.45
C ALA A 8 47.77 11.63 -4.52
N GLU A 9 48.30 10.98 -5.56
CA GLU A 9 47.48 10.44 -6.67
C GLU A 9 46.46 9.38 -6.21
N GLN A 10 46.71 8.74 -5.06
CA GLN A 10 45.83 7.74 -4.46
C GLN A 10 44.64 8.35 -3.72
N CYS A 11 44.56 9.67 -3.58
CA CYS A 11 43.41 10.30 -2.93
C CYS A 11 42.23 10.39 -3.92
N ASP A 12 41.08 9.83 -3.53
CA ASP A 12 39.84 9.87 -4.34
C ASP A 12 39.26 11.29 -4.52
N GLY A 13 39.67 12.27 -3.71
CA GLY A 13 39.03 13.59 -3.69
C GLY A 13 39.87 14.76 -3.18
N ARG A 14 39.84 15.00 -1.87
CA ARG A 14 40.50 16.15 -1.22
C ARG A 14 41.56 15.64 -0.24
N CYS A 15 42.44 16.53 0.19
CA CYS A 15 43.49 16.24 1.16
C CYS A 15 43.79 17.49 2.01
N TYR A 16 44.42 17.29 3.16
CA TYR A 16 44.95 18.35 4.02
C TYR A 16 46.49 18.38 4.04
N GLY A 17 47.14 17.53 3.25
CA GLY A 17 48.59 17.43 3.09
C GLY A 17 49.00 16.57 1.88
N PRO A 18 50.32 16.52 1.56
CA PRO A 18 50.88 15.85 0.39
C PRO A 18 50.90 14.32 0.48
N TYR A 19 50.79 13.74 1.67
CA TYR A 19 50.97 12.30 1.85
C TYR A 19 49.65 11.54 1.71
N VAL A 20 49.73 10.24 1.42
CA VAL A 20 48.55 9.37 1.32
C VAL A 20 47.76 9.30 2.65
N SER A 21 48.45 9.47 3.78
CA SER A 21 47.83 9.59 5.10
C SER A 21 46.94 10.83 5.26
N ASP A 22 47.15 11.83 4.40
CA ASP A 22 46.51 13.13 4.49
C ASP A 22 45.32 13.24 3.53
N CYS A 23 44.95 12.12 2.89
CA CYS A 23 43.74 12.03 2.09
C CYS A 23 42.51 12.17 3.00
N CYS A 24 41.55 12.98 2.56
CA CYS A 24 40.25 13.08 3.17
C CYS A 24 39.38 11.88 2.81
N HIS A 25 38.36 11.63 3.63
CA HIS A 25 37.29 10.72 3.27
C HIS A 25 36.62 11.17 1.96
N ARG A 26 36.23 10.22 1.10
CA ARG A 26 35.65 10.49 -0.23
C ARG A 26 34.37 11.35 -0.19
N GLU A 27 33.64 11.32 0.93
CA GLU A 27 32.41 12.08 1.13
C GLU A 27 32.66 13.53 1.61
N CYS A 28 33.92 13.93 1.85
CA CYS A 28 34.25 15.31 2.21
C CYS A 28 34.30 16.21 0.97
N ALA A 29 33.42 17.21 0.92
CA ALA A 29 33.53 18.34 0.00
C ALA A 29 34.48 19.41 0.59
N GLY A 30 35.26 20.08 -0.26
CA GLY A 30 36.12 21.19 0.15
C GLY A 30 37.42 20.79 0.86
N GLY A 31 37.37 20.04 1.96
CA GLY A 31 38.53 19.61 2.76
C GLY A 31 38.14 18.94 4.09
N CYS A 32 39.13 18.49 4.84
CA CYS A 32 38.95 17.78 6.11
C CYS A 32 40.06 18.13 7.11
N SER A 33 39.85 17.82 8.38
CA SER A 33 40.86 17.87 9.45
C SER A 33 41.44 16.49 9.81
N GLY A 34 41.01 15.43 9.11
CA GLY A 34 41.38 14.05 9.38
C GLY A 34 40.77 13.09 8.34
N PRO A 35 41.16 11.81 8.36
CA PRO A 35 40.78 10.85 7.32
C PRO A 35 39.34 10.29 7.46
N LYS A 36 38.63 10.53 8.58
CA LYS A 36 37.30 9.97 8.81
C LYS A 36 36.19 10.80 8.15
N ASP A 37 35.05 10.17 7.92
CA ASP A 37 33.83 10.81 7.41
C ASP A 37 33.22 11.85 8.36
N THR A 38 33.60 11.83 9.64
CA THR A 38 33.26 12.84 10.66
C THR A 38 34.22 14.03 10.69
N ASP A 39 35.40 13.90 10.07
CA ASP A 39 36.45 14.92 10.12
C ASP A 39 36.37 15.89 8.92
N CYS A 40 35.35 15.74 8.08
CA CYS A 40 35.04 16.68 7.02
C CYS A 40 34.67 18.05 7.61
N PHE A 41 35.05 19.14 6.94
CA PHE A 41 34.63 20.47 7.40
C PHE A 41 33.10 20.59 7.44
N VAL A 42 32.57 21.03 8.58
CA VAL A 42 31.13 21.05 8.87
C VAL A 42 30.41 21.89 7.80
N ARG A 43 29.43 21.26 7.10
CA ARG A 43 28.66 21.74 5.92
C ARG A 43 29.28 21.50 4.55
N ALA A 44 30.39 20.77 4.49
CA ALA A 44 31.01 20.38 3.24
C ALA A 44 30.99 18.85 3.12
N CYS A 45 29.82 18.24 3.19
CA CYS A 45 29.63 16.87 2.72
C CYS A 45 29.31 16.90 1.23
N MET A 46 29.78 15.91 0.47
CA MET A 46 29.45 15.78 -0.95
C MET A 46 27.95 15.53 -1.14
N ASN A 47 27.35 14.73 -0.26
CA ASN A 47 25.95 14.31 -0.35
C ASN A 47 25.13 14.78 0.87
N PHE A 48 25.14 14.01 1.96
CA PHE A 48 24.34 14.29 3.15
C PHE A 48 25.18 14.31 4.42
N ASN A 49 24.79 15.16 5.36
CA ASN A 49 25.30 15.17 6.72
C ASN A 49 24.32 14.44 7.64
N ASP A 50 24.77 13.31 8.19
CA ASP A 50 24.07 12.61 9.24
C ASP A 50 24.71 12.86 10.61
N SER A 51 24.18 13.85 11.33
CA SER A 51 24.58 14.11 12.74
C SER A 51 26.10 14.31 12.92
N GLY A 52 26.78 14.84 11.89
CA GLY A 52 28.22 15.09 11.85
C GLY A 52 29.01 14.21 10.89
N ALA A 53 28.48 13.05 10.49
CA ALA A 53 29.13 12.16 9.52
C ALA A 53 28.65 12.46 8.09
N CYS A 54 29.57 12.51 7.12
CA CYS A 54 29.21 12.66 5.71
C CYS A 54 28.89 11.30 5.08
N VAL A 55 27.63 11.11 4.66
CA VAL A 55 27.10 9.86 4.10
C VAL A 55 26.56 10.05 2.69
N THR A 56 26.64 9.00 1.86
CA THR A 56 26.12 8.98 0.48
C THR A 56 24.59 8.97 0.44
N GLN A 57 23.96 8.31 1.41
CA GLN A 57 22.51 8.19 1.54
C GLN A 57 22.11 8.18 3.02
N CYS A 58 20.97 8.78 3.36
CA CYS A 58 20.44 8.71 4.72
C CYS A 58 19.97 7.27 5.05
N PRO A 59 20.00 6.87 6.34
CA PRO A 59 19.47 5.59 6.78
C PRO A 59 18.05 5.32 6.25
N GLN A 60 17.91 4.24 5.47
CA GLN A 60 16.65 3.88 4.83
C GLN A 60 15.57 3.50 5.86
N THR A 61 14.31 3.66 5.46
CA THR A 61 13.14 3.32 6.29
C THR A 61 12.97 1.83 6.50
N PHE A 62 13.46 1.02 5.56
CA PHE A 62 13.45 -0.43 5.63
C PHE A 62 14.87 -0.97 5.48
N VAL A 63 15.16 -2.03 6.23
CA VAL A 63 16.46 -2.69 6.25
C VAL A 63 16.22 -4.19 6.15
N TYR A 64 17.04 -4.88 5.36
CA TYR A 64 16.93 -6.32 5.19
C TYR A 64 17.44 -7.04 6.44
N ASN A 65 16.61 -7.92 7.01
CA ASN A 65 16.98 -8.75 8.15
C ASN A 65 17.35 -10.16 7.66
N PRO A 66 18.62 -10.59 7.82
CA PRO A 66 19.08 -11.89 7.33
C PRO A 66 18.47 -13.09 8.06
N THR A 67 17.86 -12.89 9.23
CA THR A 67 17.22 -13.96 10.02
C THR A 67 15.79 -14.21 9.56
N THR A 68 15.05 -13.17 9.18
CA THR A 68 13.64 -13.25 8.75
C THR A 68 13.47 -13.24 7.23
N PHE A 69 14.56 -12.96 6.49
CA PHE A 69 14.60 -12.92 5.03
C PHE A 69 13.65 -11.88 4.42
N GLN A 70 13.39 -10.80 5.16
CA GLN A 70 12.43 -9.76 4.77
C GLN A 70 12.97 -8.36 5.09
N LEU A 71 12.38 -7.35 4.43
CA LEU A 71 12.62 -5.94 4.71
C LEU A 71 11.82 -5.51 5.94
N GLU A 72 12.51 -5.18 7.02
CA GLU A 72 11.91 -4.75 8.29
C GLU A 72 12.06 -3.24 8.50
N HIS A 73 11.16 -2.66 9.29
CA HIS A 73 11.19 -1.23 9.58
C HIS A 73 12.43 -0.86 10.41
N ASN A 74 13.22 0.07 9.90
CA ASN A 74 14.43 0.56 10.55
C ASN A 74 14.09 1.66 11.56
N HIS A 75 14.27 1.39 12.84
CA HIS A 75 14.06 2.38 13.91
C HIS A 75 15.05 3.56 13.86
N ASN A 76 16.18 3.38 13.16
CA ASN A 76 17.19 4.42 12.96
C ASN A 76 17.00 5.19 11.64
N ALA A 77 15.88 4.97 10.93
CA ALA A 77 15.58 5.66 9.70
C ALA A 77 15.60 7.19 9.87
N LYS A 78 16.17 7.86 8.88
CA LYS A 78 16.21 9.33 8.81
C LYS A 78 15.80 9.77 7.41
N TYR A 79 15.13 10.91 7.35
CA TYR A 79 14.65 11.49 6.11
C TYR A 79 15.68 12.46 5.55
N THR A 80 15.80 12.52 4.23
CA THR A 80 16.60 13.52 3.54
C THR A 80 15.89 14.88 3.61
N TYR A 81 16.59 15.90 4.09
CA TYR A 81 16.14 17.28 4.08
C TYR A 81 17.28 18.19 3.60
N GLY A 82 17.25 18.56 2.31
CA GLY A 82 18.38 19.21 1.67
C GLY A 82 19.62 18.33 1.72
N ALA A 83 20.71 18.83 2.29
CA ALA A 83 21.97 18.09 2.50
C ALA A 83 22.09 17.47 3.91
N PHE A 84 20.98 17.26 4.62
CA PHE A 84 20.97 16.73 5.99
C PHE A 84 20.05 15.52 6.14
N CYS A 85 20.42 14.61 7.03
CA CYS A 85 19.56 13.51 7.47
C CYS A 85 18.85 13.88 8.79
N VAL A 86 17.52 13.91 8.79
CA VAL A 86 16.70 14.36 9.92
C VAL A 86 15.77 13.26 10.42
N LYS A 87 15.65 13.09 11.75
CA LYS A 87 14.70 12.12 12.36
C LYS A 87 13.24 12.57 12.24
N LYS A 88 12.99 13.88 12.29
CA LYS A 88 11.67 14.49 12.12
C LYS A 88 11.77 15.59 11.08
N CYS A 89 10.89 15.58 10.09
CA CYS A 89 10.81 16.67 9.13
C CYS A 89 10.39 17.97 9.85
N PRO A 90 11.02 19.12 9.55
CA PRO A 90 10.56 20.42 10.04
C PRO A 90 9.08 20.63 9.72
N ARG A 91 8.29 21.15 10.67
CA ARG A 91 6.85 21.40 10.50
C ARG A 91 6.64 22.29 9.27
N LYS A 92 6.21 21.67 8.17
CA LYS A 92 5.79 22.17 6.83
C LYS A 92 6.16 21.21 5.68
N CYS A 93 6.91 20.13 5.93
CA CYS A 93 7.19 19.09 4.92
C CYS A 93 6.38 17.81 5.18
N CYS A 94 5.62 17.35 4.18
CA CYS A 94 4.91 16.07 4.20
C CYS A 94 5.89 14.89 4.23
N VAL A 95 5.55 13.86 4.98
CA VAL A 95 6.29 12.59 5.02
C VAL A 95 5.51 11.57 4.18
N SER A 96 5.72 11.62 2.86
CA SER A 96 5.50 10.50 1.95
C SER A 96 6.11 10.86 0.59
N CYS A 97 7.24 10.22 0.26
CA CYS A 97 7.77 10.20 -1.10
C CYS A 97 7.59 8.77 -1.62
N LEU A 98 6.56 8.54 -2.44
CA LEU A 98 6.53 7.39 -3.34
C LEU A 98 7.51 7.67 -4.48
N PHE A 99 8.44 6.74 -4.68
CA PHE A 99 9.32 6.70 -5.85
C PHE A 99 8.45 6.59 -7.11
N LEU A 100 8.44 7.65 -7.92
CA LEU A 100 8.20 7.55 -9.34
C LEU A 100 9.51 7.89 -10.03
N GLN A 101 9.94 7.01 -10.94
CA GLN A 101 11.14 7.17 -11.73
C GLN A 101 11.13 8.53 -12.46
N GLY A 102 12.26 9.23 -12.41
CA GLY A 102 12.48 10.46 -13.18
C GLY A 102 12.35 11.73 -12.35
N TRP A 103 13.41 12.54 -12.39
CA TRP A 103 13.54 13.82 -11.70
C TRP A 103 12.31 14.75 -11.81
N LYS A 104 11.62 14.99 -10.68
CA LYS A 104 11.06 16.27 -10.19
C LYS A 104 10.19 16.02 -8.95
N VAL A 105 10.51 16.69 -7.84
CA VAL A 105 9.71 16.65 -6.60
C VAL A 105 8.49 17.56 -6.75
N LEU A 106 7.28 17.00 -6.70
CA LEU A 106 6.03 17.74 -6.53
C LEU A 106 5.41 17.34 -5.18
N CYS A 107 5.32 18.27 -4.23
CA CYS A 107 4.76 18.03 -2.90
C CYS A 107 3.22 18.00 -2.92
N CYS A 108 2.60 17.03 -2.23
CA CYS A 108 1.17 17.05 -1.88
C CYS A 108 0.90 16.86 -0.37
N ILE A 109 0.25 17.90 0.18
CA ILE A 109 -0.76 18.07 1.26
C ILE A 109 -0.57 17.48 2.67
N SER A 110 -0.67 18.42 3.62
CA SER A 110 -0.72 18.38 5.08
C SER A 110 -1.59 17.29 5.73
N GLY A 111 -1.04 16.67 6.78
CA GLY A 111 -1.79 15.87 7.74
C GLY A 111 -0.89 15.09 8.70
N ALA A 112 -0.12 15.77 9.55
CA ALA A 112 0.58 15.12 10.65
C ALA A 112 -0.36 15.02 11.86
N LEU A 113 -0.66 13.80 12.30
CA LEU A 113 -1.06 13.56 13.69
C LEU A 113 -0.10 12.53 14.29
N GLU A 114 0.39 12.87 15.47
CA GLU A 114 1.08 11.95 16.38
C GLU A 114 0.12 10.81 16.77
N ASN A 115 0.70 9.63 16.98
CA ASN A 115 0.11 8.34 17.38
C ASN A 115 -0.34 7.40 16.26
N ASN A 116 0.63 6.59 15.81
CA ASN A 116 0.59 5.13 15.67
C ASN A 116 -0.68 4.41 15.17
N GLU A 117 -1.45 4.99 14.24
CA GLU A 117 -2.41 4.23 13.43
C GLU A 117 -2.37 4.70 11.97
N ARG A 118 -2.35 3.70 11.08
CA ARG A 118 -2.49 3.74 9.60
C ARG A 118 -3.10 5.04 9.06
N MET A 119 -2.38 5.71 8.15
CA MET A 119 -2.84 6.91 7.44
C MET A 119 -4.26 6.72 6.86
N ARG A 120 -5.25 7.33 7.50
CA ARG A 120 -6.59 7.57 6.93
C ARG A 120 -6.84 9.06 6.98
N ALA A 121 -7.00 9.68 5.82
CA ALA A 121 -7.38 11.09 5.73
C ALA A 121 -8.73 11.31 6.45
N LYS A 122 -8.71 12.01 7.58
CA LYS A 122 -9.92 12.46 8.29
C LYS A 122 -10.25 13.88 7.85
N CYS A 123 -11.33 14.07 7.08
CA CYS A 123 -11.95 15.37 6.92
C CYS A 123 -12.92 15.63 8.08
N ILE A 124 -12.72 16.73 8.81
CA ILE A 124 -13.70 17.28 9.75
C ILE A 124 -14.42 18.39 8.99
N VAL A 125 -15.65 18.13 8.54
CA VAL A 125 -16.50 19.16 7.93
C VAL A 125 -17.59 19.53 8.92
N GLN A 126 -17.54 20.78 9.39
CA GLN A 126 -18.55 21.36 10.27
C GLN A 126 -19.66 21.99 9.42
N TYR A 127 -20.91 21.61 9.70
CA TYR A 127 -22.19 22.23 9.30
C TYR A 127 -22.26 22.93 7.93
N LEU A 128 -22.92 22.29 6.94
CA LEU A 128 -23.39 22.98 5.74
C LEU A 128 -24.89 22.76 5.54
N LYS A 129 -25.67 23.82 5.81
CA LYS A 129 -27.06 23.97 5.35
C LYS A 129 -27.02 24.34 3.86
N SER A 130 -27.78 23.59 3.05
CA SER A 130 -28.06 23.82 1.62
C SER A 130 -26.89 23.53 0.66
N LEU A 131 -26.98 22.41 -0.06
CA LEU A 131 -26.11 22.09 -1.19
C LEU A 131 -26.63 22.80 -2.44
N HIS A 132 -26.07 23.97 -2.73
CA HIS A 132 -25.96 24.45 -4.12
C HIS A 132 -24.52 24.87 -4.49
N ILE A 133 -23.53 24.73 -3.59
CA ILE A 133 -22.19 25.33 -3.78
C ILE A 133 -21.01 24.40 -3.35
N ASN A 134 -21.24 23.18 -2.82
CA ASN A 134 -20.17 22.45 -2.09
C ASN A 134 -19.93 20.97 -2.49
N ILE A 135 -20.32 20.52 -3.69
CA ILE A 135 -20.06 19.11 -4.10
C ILE A 135 -18.55 18.83 -4.21
N ASP A 136 -17.77 19.81 -4.66
CA ASP A 136 -16.31 19.69 -4.80
C ASP A 136 -15.60 19.45 -3.46
N LYS A 137 -16.24 19.78 -2.33
CA LYS A 137 -15.70 19.54 -0.98
C LYS A 137 -15.79 18.07 -0.54
N PHE A 138 -16.49 17.22 -1.29
CA PHE A 138 -16.62 15.79 -0.99
C PHE A 138 -15.70 14.91 -1.84
N ILE A 139 -14.92 15.48 -2.76
CA ILE A 139 -13.95 14.74 -3.57
C ILE A 139 -12.89 14.13 -2.63
N ASN A 140 -12.70 12.81 -2.72
CA ASN A 140 -11.81 11.98 -1.87
C ASN A 140 -12.21 11.84 -0.39
N CYS A 141 -13.42 12.24 0.01
CA CYS A 141 -13.90 12.01 1.38
C CYS A 141 -14.31 10.54 1.59
N THR A 142 -13.63 9.84 2.52
CA THR A 142 -13.94 8.44 2.88
C THR A 142 -14.78 8.29 4.14
N LYS A 143 -14.81 9.34 4.98
CA LYS A 143 -15.64 9.41 6.20
C LYS A 143 -16.25 10.79 6.31
N ILE A 144 -17.56 10.84 6.54
CA ILE A 144 -18.31 12.07 6.75
C ILE A 144 -18.70 12.14 8.23
N ASN A 145 -18.26 13.21 8.89
CA ASN A 145 -18.64 13.52 10.25
C ASN A 145 -19.80 14.52 10.22
N GLY A 146 -21.04 14.01 10.25
CA GLY A 146 -22.25 14.82 10.15
C GLY A 146 -23.30 14.15 9.25
N ASN A 147 -24.28 14.92 8.79
CA ASN A 147 -25.38 14.42 7.98
C ASN A 147 -25.22 14.82 6.52
N LEU A 148 -25.56 13.91 5.61
CA LEU A 148 -25.78 14.21 4.21
C LEU A 148 -27.27 14.36 3.96
N ILE A 149 -27.68 15.56 3.51
CA ILE A 149 -29.08 15.89 3.28
C ILE A 149 -29.20 16.51 1.89
N PHE A 150 -29.94 15.86 1.01
CA PHE A 150 -30.37 16.43 -0.25
C PHE A 150 -31.84 16.86 -0.16
N LEU A 151 -32.13 18.05 -0.66
CA LEU A 151 -33.47 18.62 -0.71
C LEU A 151 -33.76 19.00 -2.16
N VAL A 152 -35.03 19.05 -2.56
CA VAL A 152 -35.42 19.51 -3.92
C VAL A 152 -34.84 20.90 -4.22
N THR A 153 -34.77 21.77 -3.21
CA THR A 153 -34.17 23.10 -3.30
C THR A 153 -32.66 23.09 -3.59
N GLY A 154 -31.98 21.97 -3.33
CA GLY A 154 -30.56 21.72 -3.63
C GLY A 154 -30.30 21.12 -5.02
N ILE A 155 -31.32 20.52 -5.65
CA ILE A 155 -31.20 19.75 -6.90
C ILE A 155 -31.76 20.54 -8.09
N HIS A 156 -32.77 21.38 -7.87
CA HIS A 156 -33.48 22.08 -8.95
C HIS A 156 -33.41 23.61 -8.92
N GLY A 157 -32.61 24.21 -8.02
CA GLY A 157 -32.29 25.65 -8.06
C GLY A 157 -33.48 26.57 -8.30
N GLY A 158 -34.44 26.63 -7.37
CA GLY A 158 -35.61 27.50 -7.53
C GLY A 158 -36.40 27.74 -6.25
N ASN A 159 -36.84 28.99 -6.06
CA ASN A 159 -37.71 29.45 -4.97
C ASN A 159 -39.15 28.97 -5.19
N PHE A 160 -39.64 28.06 -4.35
CA PHE A 160 -41.08 27.82 -4.10
C PHE A 160 -41.31 27.45 -2.62
N PRO A 161 -42.52 27.72 -2.07
CA PRO A 161 -42.74 27.84 -0.64
C PRO A 161 -42.88 26.49 0.05
N THR A 162 -42.42 26.47 1.30
CA THR A 162 -42.73 25.55 2.41
C THR A 162 -43.76 24.45 2.12
N SER A 163 -43.32 23.34 1.52
CA SER A 163 -43.87 22.03 1.84
C SER A 163 -42.81 20.96 1.61
N CYS A 164 -42.49 20.27 2.69
CA CYS A 164 -41.30 19.48 2.89
C CYS A 164 -41.37 18.16 2.08
N ASN A 165 -40.83 18.13 0.86
CA ASN A 165 -40.58 16.90 0.13
C ASN A 165 -39.06 16.67 0.07
N LYS A 166 -38.56 15.64 0.78
CA LYS A 166 -37.12 15.37 0.98
C LYS A 166 -36.69 14.13 0.19
N PHE A 167 -35.57 14.25 -0.54
CA PHE A 167 -35.03 13.32 -1.52
C PHE A 167 -33.65 12.82 -1.04
N LEU A 168 -33.25 11.56 -1.29
CA LEU A 168 -31.83 11.16 -1.16
C LEU A 168 -31.48 9.93 -2.02
N LEU A 169 -30.30 9.99 -2.64
CA LEU A 169 -29.53 8.88 -3.21
C LEU A 169 -28.08 9.06 -2.74
N LEU A 170 -27.40 7.99 -2.31
CA LEU A 170 -25.97 8.02 -1.97
C LEU A 170 -25.34 6.62 -1.99
N GLU A 171 -24.68 6.28 -3.10
CA GLU A 171 -23.55 5.36 -3.04
C GLU A 171 -22.38 6.05 -2.32
N LEU A 172 -21.56 5.24 -1.62
CA LEU A 172 -20.39 5.59 -0.81
C LEU A 172 -20.71 6.01 0.64
N ILE A 173 -20.71 5.05 1.56
CA ILE A 173 -19.89 5.04 2.81
C ILE A 173 -20.26 3.80 3.66
N PRO A 174 -19.27 3.07 4.21
CA PRO A 174 -19.52 1.83 4.96
C PRO A 174 -20.02 1.99 6.41
N VAL A 175 -20.08 3.20 6.98
CA VAL A 175 -20.54 3.44 8.36
C VAL A 175 -21.23 4.81 8.50
N LEU A 176 -22.55 4.82 8.71
CA LEU A 176 -23.31 6.01 9.11
C LEU A 176 -23.28 6.13 10.64
N SER A 177 -22.53 7.10 11.18
CA SER A 177 -22.60 7.48 12.61
C SER A 177 -23.43 8.75 12.79
N TYR A 178 -24.41 8.64 13.67
CA TYR A 178 -25.36 9.68 14.10
C TYR A 178 -24.65 10.91 14.66
N PHE A 179 -24.96 12.12 14.16
CA PHE A 179 -25.08 13.31 15.02
C PHE A 179 -26.02 14.37 14.40
N CYS A 180 -27.07 14.69 15.18
CA CYS A 180 -28.09 15.74 15.01
C CYS A 180 -29.26 15.48 14.03
N PHE A 181 -30.15 14.56 14.39
CA PHE A 181 -31.60 14.75 14.23
C PHE A 181 -32.19 15.02 15.62
N HIS A 182 -32.45 16.27 15.95
CA HIS A 182 -32.86 16.67 17.30
C HIS A 182 -34.31 16.27 17.68
N ASP A 183 -34.96 15.33 16.98
CA ASP A 183 -36.26 14.76 17.45
C ASP A 183 -36.84 13.55 16.67
N SER A 184 -36.25 13.07 15.58
CA SER A 184 -36.90 12.04 14.74
C SER A 184 -36.32 10.62 14.83
N GLY A 185 -35.17 10.42 15.49
CA GLY A 185 -34.60 9.08 15.71
C GLY A 185 -34.31 8.28 14.43
N LEU A 186 -34.17 8.94 13.27
CA LEU A 186 -33.92 8.32 11.96
C LEU A 186 -32.43 8.44 11.57
N SER A 187 -31.89 7.43 10.88
CA SER A 187 -30.53 7.41 10.32
C SER A 187 -30.48 7.35 8.79
N LEU A 188 -31.53 6.80 8.16
CA LEU A 188 -31.69 6.77 6.71
C LEU A 188 -33.13 7.15 6.33
N LEU A 189 -33.27 8.10 5.40
CA LEU A 189 -34.56 8.58 4.91
C LEU A 189 -34.55 8.68 3.38
N ILE A 190 -35.44 7.93 2.71
CA ILE A 190 -35.64 7.95 1.25
C ILE A 190 -37.14 8.09 0.99
N LEU A 191 -37.56 9.25 0.48
CA LEU A 191 -38.97 9.58 0.38
C LEU A 191 -39.33 10.20 -0.97
N LYS A 192 -40.44 9.79 -1.60
CA LYS A 192 -40.97 10.39 -2.85
C LYS A 192 -40.00 10.38 -4.06
N GLN A 193 -39.10 9.40 -4.14
CA GLN A 193 -38.20 9.25 -5.28
C GLN A 193 -38.88 8.46 -6.40
N GLN A 194 -39.27 9.16 -7.48
CA GLN A 194 -39.90 8.52 -8.64
C GLN A 194 -38.87 7.95 -9.64
N GLY A 195 -37.63 8.45 -9.61
CA GLY A 195 -36.59 8.05 -10.58
C GLY A 195 -35.75 6.83 -10.18
N ILE A 196 -35.89 6.34 -8.95
CA ILE A 196 -35.04 5.27 -8.43
C ILE A 196 -35.69 3.90 -8.62
N THR A 197 -34.92 2.94 -9.11
CA THR A 197 -35.33 1.54 -9.31
C THR A 197 -34.62 0.58 -8.36
N SER A 198 -33.41 0.91 -7.91
CA SER A 198 -32.61 0.15 -6.94
C SER A 198 -31.83 1.11 -6.02
N LEU A 199 -31.41 0.64 -4.85
CA LEU A 199 -30.64 1.44 -3.88
C LEU A 199 -29.13 1.41 -4.15
N GLN A 200 -28.61 0.26 -4.58
CA GLN A 200 -27.19 0.04 -4.91
C GLN A 200 -26.19 0.41 -3.80
N PHE A 201 -26.58 0.26 -2.53
CA PHE A 201 -25.68 0.50 -1.39
C PHE A 201 -24.68 -0.63 -1.15
N GLN A 202 -23.94 -1.04 -2.19
CA GLN A 202 -22.98 -2.16 -2.18
C GLN A 202 -21.97 -2.14 -1.02
N SER A 203 -21.56 -0.97 -0.56
CA SER A 203 -20.55 -0.82 0.51
C SER A 203 -21.15 -0.66 1.91
N LEU A 204 -22.48 -0.56 2.04
CA LEU A 204 -23.14 -0.35 3.32
C LEU A 204 -23.16 -1.67 4.11
N LYS A 205 -22.36 -1.72 5.17
CA LYS A 205 -22.24 -2.92 6.03
C LYS A 205 -22.90 -2.75 7.39
N GLN A 206 -23.04 -1.51 7.86
CA GLN A 206 -23.51 -1.26 9.22
C GLN A 206 -24.20 0.10 9.36
N ILE A 207 -25.28 0.12 10.13
CA ILE A 207 -26.01 1.31 10.56
C ILE A 207 -25.98 1.34 12.09
N SER A 208 -25.14 2.21 12.66
CA SER A 208 -24.79 2.14 14.08
C SER A 208 -25.93 2.55 15.02
N ALA A 209 -26.82 3.43 14.58
CA ALA A 209 -27.94 3.93 15.38
C ALA A 209 -29.02 4.52 14.46
N GLY A 210 -30.23 4.72 14.99
CA GLY A 210 -31.35 5.35 14.29
C GLY A 210 -32.15 4.41 13.37
N ASN A 211 -33.39 4.77 13.14
CA ASN A 211 -34.37 4.01 12.36
C ASN A 211 -34.28 4.34 10.86
N ILE A 212 -34.78 3.45 10.02
CA ILE A 212 -34.78 3.61 8.57
C ILE A 212 -36.19 3.91 8.08
N TYR A 213 -36.33 4.86 7.17
CA TYR A 213 -37.61 5.27 6.61
C TYR A 213 -37.53 5.34 5.08
N ILE A 214 -38.21 4.42 4.37
CA ILE A 214 -38.18 4.33 2.90
C ILE A 214 -39.61 4.28 2.37
N THR A 215 -40.14 5.39 1.89
CA THR A 215 -41.57 5.48 1.55
C THR A 215 -41.88 6.32 0.31
N ASP A 216 -43.01 6.06 -0.34
CA ASP A 216 -43.48 6.83 -1.51
C ASP A 216 -42.55 6.76 -2.75
N ASN A 217 -41.74 5.72 -2.89
CA ASN A 217 -40.84 5.53 -4.03
C ASN A 217 -41.48 4.54 -5.02
N SER A 218 -42.28 5.06 -5.95
CA SER A 218 -43.19 4.28 -6.82
C SER A 218 -42.50 3.23 -7.70
N ASN A 219 -41.24 3.47 -8.08
CA ASN A 219 -40.47 2.60 -8.97
C ASN A 219 -39.39 1.79 -8.25
N LEU A 220 -39.22 1.96 -6.94
CA LEU A 220 -38.16 1.33 -6.16
C LEU A 220 -38.42 -0.17 -5.96
N CYS A 221 -37.50 -1.00 -6.42
CA CYS A 221 -37.43 -2.46 -6.25
C CYS A 221 -36.33 -2.84 -5.24
N TYR A 222 -36.16 -4.15 -4.97
CA TYR A 222 -35.10 -4.77 -4.16
C TYR A 222 -35.10 -4.46 -2.65
N TYR A 223 -35.70 -3.35 -2.22
CA TYR A 223 -35.77 -2.94 -0.82
C TYR A 223 -36.33 -4.01 0.13
N HIS A 224 -37.23 -4.87 -0.38
CA HIS A 224 -37.90 -5.92 0.38
C HIS A 224 -37.04 -7.19 0.53
N THR A 225 -35.99 -7.33 -0.27
CA THR A 225 -35.07 -8.47 -0.20
C THR A 225 -34.05 -8.29 0.91
N VAL A 226 -33.70 -7.04 1.22
CA VAL A 226 -32.64 -6.68 2.17
C VAL A 226 -33.03 -7.07 3.59
N ASN A 227 -32.20 -7.89 4.23
CA ASN A 227 -32.32 -8.21 5.63
C ASN A 227 -31.78 -7.07 6.51
N TRP A 228 -32.61 -6.06 6.77
CA TRP A 228 -32.22 -4.86 7.51
C TRP A 228 -31.74 -5.09 8.94
N THR A 229 -32.19 -6.16 9.59
CA THR A 229 -31.76 -6.47 10.97
C THR A 229 -30.28 -6.81 11.05
N SER A 230 -29.71 -7.39 9.98
CA SER A 230 -28.27 -7.69 9.88
C SER A 230 -27.40 -6.43 9.85
N LEU A 231 -27.96 -5.30 9.43
CA LEU A 231 -27.26 -4.01 9.34
C LEU A 231 -27.32 -3.23 10.66
N PHE A 232 -28.24 -3.56 11.55
CA PHE A 232 -28.44 -2.83 12.79
C PHE A 232 -27.44 -3.23 13.87
N SER A 233 -26.93 -2.23 14.57
CA SER A 233 -26.05 -2.45 15.73
C SER A 233 -26.83 -2.55 17.04
N THR A 234 -28.07 -2.03 17.07
CA THR A 234 -28.91 -2.03 18.26
C THR A 234 -30.28 -2.65 17.96
N PRO A 235 -30.81 -3.52 18.84
CA PRO A 235 -32.07 -4.23 18.61
C PRO A 235 -33.30 -3.32 18.68
N SER A 236 -33.15 -2.08 19.16
CA SER A 236 -34.21 -1.08 19.22
C SER A 236 -34.48 -0.39 17.87
N GLN A 237 -33.59 -0.56 16.88
CA GLN A 237 -33.74 0.02 15.55
C GLN A 237 -34.88 -0.64 14.78
N LYS A 238 -35.65 0.17 14.05
CA LYS A 238 -36.79 -0.27 13.26
C LYS A 238 -36.72 0.28 11.84
N THR A 239 -37.31 -0.46 10.92
CA THR A 239 -37.56 -0.03 9.54
C THR A 239 -39.02 0.34 9.36
N VAL A 240 -39.28 1.42 8.63
CA VAL A 240 -40.62 1.82 8.19
C VAL A 240 -40.58 1.94 6.67
N ILE A 241 -41.18 0.97 5.99
CA ILE A 241 -41.13 0.83 4.54
C ILE A 241 -42.53 0.60 4.00
N HIS A 242 -43.09 1.58 3.27
CA HIS A 242 -44.45 1.51 2.71
C HIS A 242 -44.60 2.42 1.49
N ARG A 243 -45.63 2.17 0.66
CA ARG A 243 -45.90 2.96 -0.58
C ARG A 243 -44.73 2.97 -1.58
N ASN A 244 -43.97 1.88 -1.65
CA ASN A 244 -43.01 1.62 -2.73
C ASN A 244 -43.60 0.60 -3.73
N LYS A 245 -42.86 0.26 -4.80
CA LYS A 245 -43.32 -0.75 -5.77
C LYS A 245 -43.54 -2.09 -5.09
N LYS A 246 -44.76 -2.64 -5.19
CA LYS A 246 -45.10 -3.95 -4.60
C LYS A 246 -44.29 -5.07 -5.27
N ALA A 247 -43.82 -6.03 -4.47
CA ALA A 247 -43.08 -7.20 -4.94
C ALA A 247 -43.88 -8.03 -5.98
N GLU A 248 -45.19 -8.15 -5.83
CA GLU A 248 -46.09 -8.85 -6.76
C GLU A 248 -46.17 -8.19 -8.16
N ASN A 249 -45.89 -6.88 -8.24
CA ASN A 249 -45.89 -6.10 -9.48
C ASN A 249 -44.46 -5.86 -10.00
N SER A 250 -43.47 -6.45 -9.37
CA SER A 250 -42.11 -6.50 -9.89
C SER A 250 -42.10 -7.51 -11.02
N ALA A 251 -42.09 -7.02 -12.27
CA ALA A 251 -42.01 -7.85 -13.47
C ALA A 251 -40.90 -8.92 -13.35
N ASP A 252 -41.10 -10.06 -14.02
CA ASP A 252 -40.11 -11.12 -14.21
C ASP A 252 -38.71 -10.51 -14.43
N GLY A 253 -37.79 -10.77 -13.51
CA GLY A 253 -36.39 -10.35 -13.61
C GLY A 253 -35.88 -9.36 -12.54
N MET A 254 -36.74 -8.79 -11.70
CA MET A 254 -36.31 -7.89 -10.60
C MET A 254 -36.03 -8.66 -9.29
N VAL A 255 -35.24 -9.72 -9.39
CA VAL A 255 -34.83 -10.61 -8.28
C VAL A 255 -33.34 -10.52 -8.02
N CYS A 256 -32.91 -10.92 -6.83
CA CYS A 256 -31.49 -11.00 -6.51
C CYS A 256 -30.79 -12.04 -7.39
N ASN A 257 -29.50 -11.82 -7.63
CA ASN A 257 -28.68 -12.80 -8.34
C ASN A 257 -28.62 -14.13 -7.56
N GLU A 258 -28.54 -15.26 -8.26
CA GLU A 258 -28.50 -16.60 -7.64
C GLU A 258 -27.29 -16.83 -6.73
N LEU A 259 -26.23 -16.05 -6.93
CA LEU A 259 -25.02 -16.06 -6.10
C LEU A 259 -25.17 -15.25 -4.80
N CYS A 260 -26.25 -14.46 -4.66
CA CYS A 260 -26.58 -13.79 -3.41
C CYS A 260 -27.14 -14.79 -2.39
N SER A 261 -26.87 -14.55 -1.11
CA SER A 261 -27.48 -15.33 -0.03
C SER A 261 -28.94 -14.92 0.22
N SER A 262 -29.57 -15.56 1.20
CA SER A 262 -30.90 -15.17 1.72
C SER A 262 -30.93 -13.81 2.42
N ASP A 263 -29.78 -13.16 2.66
CA ASP A 263 -29.71 -11.83 3.27
C ASP A 263 -30.16 -10.71 2.30
N GLY A 264 -30.30 -11.03 1.01
CA GLY A 264 -30.83 -10.14 -0.01
C GLY A 264 -29.79 -9.36 -0.80
N CYS A 265 -30.25 -8.37 -1.56
CA CYS A 265 -29.42 -7.58 -2.45
C CYS A 265 -29.91 -6.13 -2.58
N TRP A 266 -29.00 -5.24 -2.97
CA TRP A 266 -29.26 -3.82 -3.15
C TRP A 266 -29.77 -3.44 -4.55
N GLY A 267 -29.70 -4.38 -5.50
CA GLY A 267 -30.00 -4.19 -6.90
C GLY A 267 -29.70 -5.44 -7.73
N PRO A 268 -29.76 -5.34 -9.07
CA PRO A 268 -29.39 -6.44 -9.96
C PRO A 268 -27.89 -6.66 -9.98
N GLY A 269 -27.48 -7.91 -10.22
CA GLY A 269 -26.07 -8.29 -10.40
C GLY A 269 -25.42 -8.95 -9.17
N PRO A 270 -24.34 -9.72 -9.38
CA PRO A 270 -23.62 -10.41 -8.30
C PRO A 270 -22.74 -9.49 -7.45
N ASP A 271 -22.56 -8.23 -7.84
CA ASP A 271 -21.84 -7.18 -7.11
C ASP A 271 -22.73 -6.42 -6.10
N GLN A 272 -24.05 -6.65 -6.15
CA GLN A 272 -25.03 -5.96 -5.32
C GLN A 272 -25.58 -6.81 -4.17
N CYS A 273 -25.04 -8.01 -3.95
CA CYS A 273 -25.46 -8.87 -2.85
C CYS A 273 -25.07 -8.29 -1.49
N LEU A 274 -25.93 -8.49 -0.48
CA LEU A 274 -25.59 -8.11 0.90
C LEU A 274 -24.53 -9.07 1.48
N SER A 275 -24.67 -10.36 1.19
CA SER A 275 -23.66 -11.39 1.43
C SER A 275 -23.71 -12.43 0.31
N CYS A 276 -22.56 -13.03 -0.01
CA CYS A 276 -22.45 -14.03 -1.07
C CYS A 276 -22.76 -15.42 -0.53
N LYS A 277 -23.43 -16.24 -1.34
CA LYS A 277 -23.76 -17.63 -1.02
C LYS A 277 -22.52 -18.53 -0.98
N ARG A 278 -21.54 -18.26 -1.86
CA ARG A 278 -20.30 -19.04 -2.00
C ARG A 278 -19.07 -18.18 -1.73
N PHE A 279 -18.45 -17.61 -2.78
CA PHE A 279 -17.21 -16.86 -2.65
C PHE A 279 -17.35 -15.40 -3.10
N ILE A 280 -16.39 -14.58 -2.67
CA ILE A 280 -16.27 -13.15 -2.99
C ILE A 280 -14.92 -12.93 -3.67
N ARG A 281 -14.92 -12.34 -4.87
CA ARG A 281 -13.72 -11.80 -5.52
C ARG A 281 -13.84 -10.28 -5.59
N GLY A 282 -13.03 -9.59 -4.80
CA GLY A 282 -13.11 -8.13 -4.65
C GLY A 282 -14.43 -7.66 -4.02
N ARG A 283 -15.42 -7.38 -4.86
CA ARG A 283 -16.79 -6.98 -4.46
C ARG A 283 -17.90 -7.81 -5.12
N THR A 284 -17.54 -8.79 -5.93
CA THR A 284 -18.48 -9.56 -6.71
C THR A 284 -18.60 -10.97 -6.15
N CYS A 285 -19.83 -11.45 -5.99
CA CYS A 285 -20.07 -12.85 -5.66
C CYS A 285 -19.74 -13.74 -6.85
N ILE A 286 -19.01 -14.82 -6.59
CA ILE A 286 -18.65 -15.82 -7.60
C ILE A 286 -18.88 -17.23 -7.08
N ASP A 287 -18.96 -18.18 -8.01
CA ASP A 287 -19.27 -19.58 -7.68
C ASP A 287 -18.06 -20.35 -7.13
N SER A 288 -16.86 -20.08 -7.65
CA SER A 288 -15.58 -20.70 -7.26
C SER A 288 -14.39 -19.77 -7.49
N CYS A 289 -13.37 -19.86 -6.64
CA CYS A 289 -12.08 -19.18 -6.85
C CYS A 289 -11.25 -19.91 -7.91
N ASN A 290 -10.26 -19.22 -8.48
CA ASN A 290 -9.31 -19.73 -9.47
C ASN A 290 -8.20 -20.58 -8.81
N LEU A 291 -8.59 -21.71 -8.19
CA LEU A 291 -7.67 -22.54 -7.41
C LEU A 291 -6.71 -23.35 -8.31
N TYR A 292 -7.24 -23.89 -9.40
CA TYR A 292 -6.54 -24.83 -10.29
C TYR A 292 -6.34 -24.26 -11.70
N ASP A 293 -7.20 -23.35 -12.10
CA ASP A 293 -7.28 -22.75 -13.42
C ASP A 293 -7.56 -21.25 -13.33
N GLY A 294 -7.27 -20.51 -14.40
CA GLY A 294 -7.43 -19.06 -14.47
C GLY A 294 -6.14 -18.31 -14.78
N GLU A 295 -6.31 -17.08 -15.27
CA GLU A 295 -5.20 -16.19 -15.62
C GLU A 295 -4.39 -15.80 -14.38
N PHE A 296 -5.08 -15.46 -13.30
CA PHE A 296 -4.51 -15.21 -11.98
C PHE A 296 -4.97 -16.32 -11.03
N ARG A 297 -4.00 -16.98 -10.41
CA ARG A 297 -4.25 -18.06 -9.45
C ARG A 297 -4.61 -17.45 -8.11
N GLU A 298 -5.56 -18.09 -7.44
CA GLU A 298 -6.11 -17.63 -6.18
C GLU A 298 -6.06 -18.74 -5.13
N PHE A 299 -6.16 -18.35 -3.87
CA PHE A 299 -6.50 -19.24 -2.78
C PHE A 299 -7.76 -18.72 -2.07
N ALA A 300 -8.47 -19.62 -1.39
CA ALA A 300 -9.67 -19.28 -0.63
C ALA A 300 -9.32 -19.00 0.83
N ASN A 301 -9.47 -17.75 1.28
CA ASN A 301 -9.41 -17.38 2.69
C ASN A 301 -10.83 -17.31 3.25
N GLY A 302 -11.36 -18.46 3.68
CA GLY A 302 -12.78 -18.60 4.02
C GLY A 302 -13.66 -18.46 2.78
N SER A 303 -14.52 -17.45 2.73
CA SER A 303 -15.36 -17.13 1.56
C SER A 303 -14.78 -16.06 0.64
N VAL A 304 -13.53 -15.65 0.83
CA VAL A 304 -12.89 -14.61 0.02
C VAL A 304 -11.80 -15.23 -0.86
N CYS A 305 -11.90 -15.02 -2.16
CA CYS A 305 -10.85 -15.35 -3.11
C CYS A 305 -9.79 -14.26 -3.08
N VAL A 306 -8.54 -14.67 -2.85
CA VAL A 306 -7.39 -13.76 -2.80
C VAL A 306 -6.35 -14.28 -3.78
N GLU A 307 -5.81 -13.38 -4.59
CA GLU A 307 -4.78 -13.70 -5.57
C GLU A 307 -3.48 -14.14 -4.88
N CYS A 308 -2.80 -15.11 -5.49
CA CYS A 308 -1.47 -15.55 -5.10
C CYS A 308 -0.43 -14.46 -5.36
N ASP A 309 0.72 -14.56 -4.69
CA ASP A 309 1.84 -13.67 -4.95
C ASP A 309 2.34 -13.82 -6.40
N PRO A 310 2.71 -12.74 -7.11
CA PRO A 310 3.27 -12.82 -8.46
C PRO A 310 4.52 -13.69 -8.58
N GLN A 311 5.24 -13.94 -7.48
CA GLN A 311 6.41 -14.82 -7.45
C GLN A 311 6.06 -16.31 -7.34
N CYS A 312 4.78 -16.69 -7.19
CA CYS A 312 4.35 -18.08 -7.21
C CYS A 312 4.23 -18.61 -8.65
N GLU A 313 4.88 -19.74 -8.94
CA GLU A 313 4.77 -20.42 -10.24
C GLU A 313 3.38 -21.05 -10.39
N LYS A 314 2.72 -20.82 -11.53
CA LYS A 314 1.40 -21.41 -11.81
C LYS A 314 1.53 -22.93 -11.92
N MET A 315 0.89 -23.65 -11.01
CA MET A 315 0.96 -25.11 -10.94
C MET A 315 -0.08 -25.75 -11.87
N GLU A 316 0.29 -26.77 -12.64
CA GLU A 316 -0.66 -27.54 -13.47
C GLU A 316 -1.14 -28.81 -12.73
N GLU A 317 -1.95 -29.64 -13.40
CA GLU A 317 -2.40 -30.96 -12.91
C GLU A 317 -3.25 -30.93 -11.60
N ASN A 318 -4.15 -29.96 -11.46
CA ASN A 318 -5.04 -29.85 -10.31
C ASN A 318 -4.30 -29.62 -8.97
N MET A 319 -3.06 -29.11 -9.04
CA MET A 319 -2.33 -28.62 -7.88
C MET A 319 -2.63 -27.15 -7.61
N ILE A 320 -2.70 -26.79 -6.33
CA ILE A 320 -2.85 -25.41 -5.89
C ILE A 320 -1.52 -24.65 -6.07
N THR A 321 -1.61 -23.37 -6.45
CA THR A 321 -0.43 -22.52 -6.68
C THR A 321 0.09 -21.85 -5.41
N CYS A 322 -0.82 -21.47 -4.51
CA CYS A 322 -0.50 -20.94 -3.20
C CYS A 322 -1.54 -21.39 -2.19
N TYR A 323 -1.16 -21.36 -0.91
CA TYR A 323 -2.03 -21.72 0.22
C TYR A 323 -2.26 -20.57 1.20
N GLY A 324 -1.74 -19.38 0.87
CA GLY A 324 -1.83 -18.18 1.69
C GLY A 324 -1.36 -16.94 0.93
N PRO A 325 -1.52 -15.74 1.52
CA PRO A 325 -1.06 -14.51 0.93
C PRO A 325 0.45 -14.34 1.13
N GLY A 326 1.13 -13.76 0.15
CA GLY A 326 2.55 -13.43 0.23
C GLY A 326 3.48 -14.47 -0.40
N PRO A 327 4.77 -14.14 -0.55
CA PRO A 327 5.75 -14.93 -1.27
C PRO A 327 6.24 -16.17 -0.51
N ASP A 328 5.91 -16.30 0.78
CA ASP A 328 6.24 -17.44 1.64
C ASP A 328 5.23 -18.59 1.57
N HIS A 329 4.10 -18.36 0.90
CA HIS A 329 3.00 -19.33 0.80
C HIS A 329 2.80 -19.88 -0.61
N CYS A 330 3.84 -19.82 -1.45
CA CYS A 330 3.84 -20.44 -2.76
C CYS A 330 4.13 -21.95 -2.66
N THR A 331 3.47 -22.75 -3.49
CA THR A 331 3.81 -24.18 -3.66
C THR A 331 5.19 -24.33 -4.29
N LYS A 332 5.50 -23.47 -5.26
CA LYS A 332 6.79 -23.41 -5.96
C LYS A 332 7.09 -21.97 -6.40
N CYS A 333 8.35 -21.54 -6.26
CA CYS A 333 8.79 -20.21 -6.66
C CYS A 333 9.04 -20.13 -8.17
N PHE A 334 8.57 -19.05 -8.79
CA PHE A 334 8.74 -18.81 -10.22
C PHE A 334 10.18 -18.43 -10.60
N HIS A 335 10.85 -17.61 -9.77
CA HIS A 335 12.24 -17.19 -9.98
C HIS A 335 13.20 -17.86 -8.99
N PHE A 336 13.50 -17.19 -7.87
CA PHE A 336 14.42 -17.66 -6.84
C PHE A 336 13.73 -17.75 -5.49
N LYS A 337 14.36 -18.43 -4.54
CA LYS A 337 13.86 -18.59 -3.18
C LYS A 337 14.89 -18.09 -2.18
N ASP A 338 14.52 -17.09 -1.39
CA ASP A 338 15.36 -16.53 -0.34
C ASP A 338 14.81 -16.88 1.04
N GLY A 339 15.39 -17.92 1.65
CA GLY A 339 14.85 -18.53 2.86
C GLY A 339 13.45 -19.11 2.60
N PRO A 340 12.39 -18.65 3.28
CA PRO A 340 11.03 -19.09 3.01
C PRO A 340 10.35 -18.34 1.85
N ASN A 341 10.86 -17.18 1.43
CA ASN A 341 10.16 -16.28 0.51
C ASN A 341 10.59 -16.48 -0.95
N CYS A 342 9.64 -16.53 -1.88
CA CYS A 342 9.94 -16.44 -3.31
C CYS A 342 10.29 -14.99 -3.72
N VAL A 343 11.38 -14.81 -4.44
CA VAL A 343 11.90 -13.49 -4.84
C VAL A 343 12.28 -13.46 -6.32
N GLU A 344 12.15 -12.30 -6.95
CA GLU A 344 12.48 -12.10 -8.36
C GLU A 344 13.99 -12.20 -8.62
N LYS A 345 14.80 -11.74 -7.67
CA LYS A 345 16.27 -11.82 -7.69
C LYS A 345 16.78 -11.96 -6.26
N CYS A 346 17.85 -12.74 -6.07
CA CYS A 346 18.53 -12.79 -4.78
C CYS A 346 19.04 -11.41 -4.34
N PRO A 347 19.02 -11.10 -3.02
CA PRO A 347 19.53 -9.84 -2.49
C PRO A 347 20.93 -9.47 -3.00
N ASP A 348 21.02 -8.37 -3.73
CA ASP A 348 22.26 -7.89 -4.35
C ASP A 348 22.48 -6.42 -3.96
N GLY A 349 23.17 -6.21 -2.84
CA GLY A 349 23.45 -4.88 -2.32
C GLY A 349 22.32 -4.26 -1.50
N LEU A 350 21.46 -5.07 -0.87
CA LEU A 350 20.42 -4.57 0.03
C LEU A 350 21.05 -4.02 1.33
N GLN A 351 20.53 -2.91 1.83
CA GLN A 351 20.99 -2.34 3.10
C GLN A 351 20.55 -3.25 4.25
N GLY A 352 21.50 -3.93 4.89
CA GLY A 352 21.32 -4.62 6.16
C GLY A 352 21.57 -3.70 7.36
N ALA A 353 21.39 -4.23 8.57
CA ALA A 353 21.52 -3.45 9.81
C ALA A 353 22.91 -2.84 10.00
N ASN A 354 23.95 -3.59 9.63
CA ASN A 354 25.36 -3.20 9.83
C ASN A 354 26.15 -3.09 8.52
N SER A 355 25.74 -3.80 7.47
CA SER A 355 26.45 -3.88 6.19
C SER A 355 25.48 -4.11 5.04
N PHE A 356 25.95 -3.95 3.81
CA PHE A 356 25.23 -4.43 2.65
C PHE A 356 25.14 -5.97 2.66
N ILE A 357 24.03 -6.48 2.17
CA ILE A 357 23.73 -7.90 2.07
C ILE A 357 23.81 -8.31 0.61
N PHE A 358 24.64 -9.31 0.35
CA PHE A 358 24.82 -9.92 -0.95
C PHE A 358 24.56 -11.43 -0.82
N LYS A 359 23.74 -11.95 -1.73
CA LYS A 359 23.42 -13.35 -1.87
C LYS A 359 23.54 -13.76 -3.33
N TYR A 360 23.86 -15.02 -3.56
CA TYR A 360 23.91 -15.64 -4.88
C TYR A 360 22.93 -16.80 -4.93
N ALA A 361 22.45 -17.12 -6.14
CA ALA A 361 21.61 -18.28 -6.37
C ALA A 361 22.48 -19.52 -6.63
N ASP A 362 22.08 -20.67 -6.10
CA ASP A 362 22.63 -21.97 -6.49
C ASP A 362 21.94 -22.56 -7.73
N GLU A 363 22.28 -23.81 -8.09
CA GLU A 363 21.68 -24.55 -9.22
C GLU A 363 20.17 -24.80 -9.02
N ASP A 364 19.72 -24.91 -7.76
CA ASP A 364 18.33 -25.11 -7.37
C ASP A 364 17.53 -23.80 -7.27
N ARG A 365 18.16 -22.65 -7.57
CA ARG A 365 17.61 -21.29 -7.47
C ARG A 365 17.30 -20.85 -6.03
N GLU A 366 17.99 -21.42 -5.04
CA GLU A 366 17.97 -20.96 -3.65
C GLU A 366 19.08 -19.93 -3.38
N CYS A 367 18.76 -18.87 -2.63
CA CYS A 367 19.65 -17.75 -2.36
C CYS A 367 20.51 -17.99 -1.12
N HIS A 368 21.83 -18.06 -1.29
CA HIS A 368 22.80 -18.27 -0.23
C HIS A 368 23.63 -17.01 0.04
N PRO A 369 24.05 -16.77 1.30
CA PRO A 369 24.88 -15.62 1.64
C PRO A 369 26.25 -15.69 0.97
N CYS A 370 26.69 -14.57 0.40
CA CYS A 370 28.06 -14.44 -0.08
C CYS A 370 29.06 -14.47 1.08
N HIS A 371 30.33 -14.78 0.76
CA HIS A 371 31.42 -14.68 1.72
C HIS A 371 31.46 -13.27 2.35
N PRO A 372 31.77 -13.09 3.66
CA PRO A 372 31.79 -11.79 4.33
C PRO A 372 32.68 -10.71 3.68
N ASN A 373 33.69 -11.13 2.92
CA ASN A 373 34.59 -10.24 2.17
C ASN A 373 34.02 -9.78 0.82
N CYS A 374 32.88 -10.33 0.39
CA CYS A 374 32.20 -9.94 -0.83
C CYS A 374 31.46 -8.62 -0.60
N THR A 375 32.17 -7.51 -0.85
CA THR A 375 31.65 -6.15 -0.68
C THR A 375 31.05 -5.56 -1.96
N GLN A 376 31.16 -6.27 -3.09
CA GLN A 376 30.77 -5.80 -4.43
C GLN A 376 29.91 -6.79 -5.22
N GLY A 377 29.33 -7.81 -4.57
CA GLY A 377 28.40 -8.74 -5.23
C GLY A 377 29.01 -9.68 -6.28
N LYS A 378 30.35 -9.78 -6.39
CA LYS A 378 30.97 -10.79 -7.25
C LYS A 378 30.84 -12.17 -6.61
N THR A 379 30.36 -13.14 -7.38
CA THR A 379 30.21 -14.56 -7.01
C THR A 379 31.56 -15.15 -6.64
N TYR A 380 31.98 -14.98 -5.40
CA TYR A 380 33.04 -15.78 -4.81
C TYR A 380 32.36 -17.04 -4.27
N THR A 381 32.26 -18.07 -5.12
CA THR A 381 31.94 -19.41 -4.65
C THR A 381 33.02 -19.82 -3.64
N PRO A 382 32.69 -20.51 -2.53
CA PRO A 382 33.66 -20.78 -1.47
C PRO A 382 34.85 -21.68 -1.87
N PHE A 383 34.94 -22.22 -3.08
CA PHE A 383 35.95 -23.25 -3.39
C PHE A 383 36.58 -23.26 -4.79
N GLU A 384 36.19 -22.39 -5.73
CA GLU A 384 36.49 -22.69 -7.15
C GLU A 384 37.56 -21.86 -7.85
N ASN A 385 38.32 -20.97 -7.18
CA ASN A 385 39.35 -20.20 -7.91
C ASN A 385 40.73 -20.09 -7.25
N HIS A 386 40.99 -20.70 -6.09
CA HIS A 386 42.38 -20.75 -5.62
C HIS A 386 43.19 -21.89 -6.26
N ILE A 387 42.55 -22.98 -6.67
CA ILE A 387 43.27 -24.12 -7.28
C ILE A 387 43.60 -23.82 -8.74
N GLU A 388 42.72 -23.19 -9.53
CA GLU A 388 43.04 -22.86 -10.93
C GLU A 388 44.10 -21.77 -11.07
N GLU A 389 44.09 -20.72 -10.23
CA GLU A 389 45.15 -19.71 -10.23
C GLU A 389 46.50 -20.29 -9.76
N LEU A 390 46.49 -21.19 -8.77
CA LEU A 390 47.71 -21.89 -8.35
C LEU A 390 48.20 -22.90 -9.41
N PHE A 391 47.29 -23.61 -10.10
CA PHE A 391 47.67 -24.55 -11.17
C PHE A 391 48.20 -23.82 -12.40
N THR A 392 47.58 -22.72 -12.81
CA THR A 392 48.06 -21.90 -13.94
C THR A 392 49.38 -21.20 -13.61
N ALA A 393 49.55 -20.68 -12.39
CA ALA A 393 50.83 -20.11 -11.94
C ALA A 393 51.92 -21.18 -11.84
N MET A 394 51.62 -22.39 -11.35
CA MET A 394 52.57 -23.51 -11.31
C MET A 394 52.91 -24.02 -12.72
N LEU A 395 51.95 -24.12 -13.64
CA LEU A 395 52.21 -24.49 -15.03
C LEU A 395 53.07 -23.45 -15.75
N LEU A 396 52.81 -22.16 -15.56
CA LEU A 396 53.65 -21.09 -16.10
C LEU A 396 55.07 -21.13 -15.52
N ALA A 397 55.22 -21.36 -14.21
CA ALA A 397 56.53 -21.50 -13.59
C ALA A 397 57.29 -22.74 -14.10
N PHE A 398 56.60 -23.85 -14.35
CA PHE A 398 57.20 -25.07 -14.91
C PHE A 398 57.58 -24.90 -16.39
N LEU A 399 56.76 -24.19 -17.18
CA LEU A 399 57.05 -23.88 -18.57
C LEU A 399 58.23 -22.90 -18.69
N LEU A 400 58.32 -21.89 -17.83
CA LEU A 400 59.46 -20.97 -17.77
C LEU A 400 60.75 -21.70 -17.35
N ALA A 401 60.68 -22.62 -16.37
CA ALA A 401 61.83 -23.40 -15.93
C ALA A 401 62.34 -24.41 -16.97
N THR A 402 61.47 -24.86 -17.90
CA THR A 402 61.84 -25.84 -18.94
C THR A 402 62.21 -25.21 -20.28
N THR A 403 61.83 -23.95 -20.53
CA THR A 403 62.12 -23.26 -21.79
C THR A 403 63.33 -22.33 -21.77
N GLY A 404 63.98 -22.13 -20.60
CA GLY A 404 65.31 -21.52 -20.52
C GLY A 404 65.41 -20.16 -21.24
N LEU A 405 64.50 -19.24 -20.96
CA LEU A 405 64.53 -17.85 -21.38
C LEU A 405 64.78 -16.93 -20.19
#